data_AF-A0A9P6JQL6-F1
#
_entry.id   AF-A0A9P6JQL6-F1
#
_cell.length_a   1.000
_cell.length_b   1.000
_cell.length_c   1.000
_cell.angle_alpha   90.00
_cell.angle_beta   90.00
_cell.angle_gamma   90.00
#
_symmetry.space_group_name_H-M   'P 1'
#
loop_
_entity.id
_entity.type
_entity.pdbx_description
1 polymer ?
#
loop_
_entity_poly.entity_id
_entity_poly.type
_entity_poly.pdbx_seq_one_letter_code
_entity_poly.pdbx_strand_id
1 'polypeptide(L)'
;MSTKDHKPQPNNFRAMPIGPDGSFKCPDSTFRNLIEQDGNFEPEKDIASMCPLHVETSMWATRTLNVRKLKGHEDIISLSITSPRADEHGWPLAPVDKFPGATNDLLHGPVHLKDLSL
;
A
#
# COMPACT_ATOMS: atom_id res chain seq x y z
N MET A 1 -38.58 1.06 2.30
CA MET A 1 -37.48 0.85 1.32
C MET A 1 -36.48 -0.09 1.96
N SER A 2 -36.37 -1.31 1.44
CA SER A 2 -35.62 -2.42 2.04
C SER A 2 -34.12 -2.15 1.99
N THR A 3 -33.48 -2.07 3.16
CA THR A 3 -32.03 -2.06 3.30
C THR A 3 -31.53 -3.42 2.86
N LYS A 4 -30.99 -3.51 1.65
CA LYS A 4 -30.33 -4.74 1.19
C LYS A 4 -29.13 -4.97 2.10
N ASP A 5 -29.16 -6.08 2.84
CA ASP A 5 -28.01 -6.59 3.58
C ASP A 5 -26.84 -6.78 2.61
N HIS A 6 -25.93 -5.82 2.59
CA HIS A 6 -24.71 -5.90 1.79
C HIS A 6 -23.73 -6.80 2.53
N LYS A 7 -23.90 -8.12 2.39
CA LYS A 7 -22.90 -9.07 2.88
C LYS A 7 -21.58 -8.79 2.16
N PRO A 8 -20.49 -8.48 2.88
CA PRO A 8 -19.19 -8.29 2.25
C PRO A 8 -18.80 -9.61 1.58
N GLN A 9 -18.54 -9.54 0.27
CA GLN A 9 -18.09 -10.69 -0.50
C GLN A 9 -16.64 -11.01 -0.08
N PRO A 10 -16.30 -12.27 0.24
CA PRO A 10 -15.02 -12.65 0.83
C PRO A 10 -13.80 -12.36 -0.06
N ASN A 11 -14.02 -12.14 -1.36
CA ASN A 11 -12.94 -11.94 -2.35
C ASN A 11 -12.86 -10.49 -2.85
N ASN A 12 -13.59 -9.56 -2.25
CA ASN A 12 -13.60 -8.17 -2.69
C ASN A 12 -12.71 -7.32 -1.78
N PHE A 13 -11.48 -7.00 -2.22
CA PHE A 13 -10.57 -6.10 -1.49
C PHE A 13 -11.13 -4.67 -1.29
N ARG A 14 -12.15 -4.27 -2.06
CA ARG A 14 -12.87 -3.00 -1.87
C ARG A 14 -14.03 -3.11 -0.87
N ALA A 15 -14.34 -4.32 -0.38
CA ALA A 15 -15.37 -4.49 0.64
C ALA A 15 -14.86 -3.93 1.96
N MET A 16 -15.36 -2.75 2.31
CA MET A 16 -15.01 -2.05 3.54
C MET A 16 -15.83 -2.59 4.72
N PRO A 17 -15.25 -2.67 5.94
CA PRO A 17 -16.01 -3.05 7.12
C PRO A 17 -17.00 -1.93 7.48
N ILE A 18 -18.29 -2.26 7.47
CA ILE A 18 -19.36 -1.36 7.86
C ILE A 18 -19.94 -1.87 9.18
N GLY A 19 -20.05 -0.98 10.17
CA GLY A 19 -20.69 -1.28 11.45
C GLY A 19 -22.19 -1.52 11.31
N PRO A 20 -22.84 -2.16 12.31
CA PRO A 20 -24.29 -2.38 12.30
C PRO A 20 -25.12 -1.08 12.25
N ASP A 21 -24.49 0.05 12.57
CA ASP A 21 -25.01 1.42 12.52
C ASP A 21 -24.73 2.14 11.19
N GLY A 22 -24.06 1.48 10.23
CA GLY A 22 -23.64 2.09 8.98
C GLY A 22 -22.34 2.89 9.07
N SER A 23 -21.67 2.90 10.24
CA SER A 23 -20.38 3.57 10.41
C SER A 23 -19.28 2.87 9.61
N PHE A 24 -18.42 3.63 8.95
CA PHE A 24 -17.20 3.09 8.34
C PHE A 24 -16.18 2.82 9.44
N LYS A 25 -15.76 1.55 9.58
CA LYS A 25 -14.70 1.17 10.52
C LYS A 25 -13.40 0.98 9.76
N CYS A 26 -12.45 1.90 9.96
CA CYS A 26 -11.11 1.75 9.39
C CYS A 26 -10.38 0.62 10.13
N PRO A 27 -9.85 -0.39 9.43
CA PRO A 27 -8.97 -1.39 10.04
C PRO A 27 -7.73 -0.75 10.64
N ASP A 28 -7.27 -1.27 11.78
CA ASP A 28 -6.01 -0.86 12.40
C ASP A 28 -4.80 -1.36 11.61
N SER A 29 -3.71 -0.57 11.64
CA SER A 29 -2.44 -0.95 11.00
C SER A 29 -1.74 -2.06 11.79
N THR A 30 -1.41 -3.17 11.12
CA THR A 30 -0.80 -4.37 11.71
C THR A 30 0.70 -4.26 11.90
N PHE A 31 1.43 -3.65 10.96
CA PHE A 31 2.88 -3.46 11.04
C PHE A 31 3.22 -2.13 11.70
N ARG A 32 3.92 -2.16 12.84
CA ARG A 32 4.25 -0.97 13.67
C ARG A 32 5.68 -0.98 14.20
N ASN A 33 6.57 -1.70 13.51
CA ASN A 33 7.98 -1.75 13.86
C ASN A 33 8.65 -0.38 13.63
N LEU A 34 9.66 -0.08 14.44
CA LEU A 34 10.45 1.14 14.35
C LEU A 34 11.86 0.80 13.85
N ILE A 35 12.44 1.74 13.09
CA ILE A 35 13.84 1.68 12.65
C ILE A 35 14.64 2.43 13.72
N GLU A 36 15.52 1.71 14.43
CA GLU A 36 16.29 2.21 15.56
C GLU A 36 17.75 1.75 15.45
N GLN A 37 18.68 2.59 15.92
CA GLN A 37 20.08 2.20 16.03
C GLN A 37 20.21 1.11 17.10
N ASP A 38 20.86 -0.01 16.77
CA ASP A 38 20.97 -1.23 17.60
C ASP A 38 19.63 -1.96 17.88
N GLY A 39 18.61 -1.76 17.03
CA GLY A 39 17.30 -2.44 17.09
C GLY A 39 17.17 -3.62 16.13
N ASN A 40 16.00 -4.27 16.12
CA ASN A 40 15.69 -5.34 15.14
C ASN A 40 15.71 -4.86 13.68
N PHE A 41 15.56 -3.55 13.45
CA PHE A 41 15.63 -2.91 12.15
C PHE A 41 16.64 -1.76 12.21
N GLU A 42 17.89 -2.04 11.87
CA GLU A 42 18.94 -1.04 11.83
C GLU A 42 18.82 -0.14 10.58
N PRO A 43 19.25 1.14 10.67
CA PRO A 43 19.23 2.06 9.55
C PRO A 43 20.34 1.73 8.53
N GLU A 44 20.05 0.81 7.62
CA GLU A 44 20.94 0.45 6.51
C GLU A 44 20.64 1.23 5.22
N LYS A 45 21.58 1.19 4.27
CA LYS A 45 21.35 1.66 2.88
C LYS A 45 20.60 0.58 2.09
N ASP A 46 19.85 0.98 1.07
CA ASP A 46 19.06 0.12 0.18
C ASP A 46 17.78 -0.50 0.79
N ILE A 47 17.13 0.21 1.71
CA ILE A 47 15.80 -0.19 2.22
C ILE A 47 14.77 0.00 1.10
N ALA A 48 14.09 -1.05 0.67
CA ALA A 48 13.00 -0.88 -0.29
C ALA A 48 11.70 -0.46 0.40
N SER A 49 11.07 0.57 -0.16
CA SER A 49 9.72 1.00 0.18
C SER A 49 8.82 0.85 -1.04
N MET A 50 7.70 0.17 -0.87
CA MET A 50 6.65 0.14 -1.88
C MET A 50 5.52 1.07 -1.45
N CYS A 51 5.08 1.92 -2.37
CA CYS A 51 4.00 2.86 -2.12
C CYS A 51 2.95 2.72 -3.22
N PRO A 52 1.68 2.44 -2.87
CA PRO A 52 0.60 2.60 -3.82
C PRO A 52 0.42 4.10 -4.07
N LEU A 53 0.83 4.57 -5.26
CA LEU A 53 0.68 5.97 -5.64
C LEU A 53 -0.69 6.17 -6.30
N HIS A 54 -1.60 6.78 -5.54
CA HIS A 54 -2.68 7.56 -6.10
C HIS A 54 -2.74 8.89 -5.36
N VAL A 55 -2.53 10.00 -6.09
CA VAL A 55 -2.51 11.37 -5.52
C VAL A 55 -3.84 11.75 -4.86
N GLU A 56 -4.95 11.15 -5.30
CA GLU A 56 -6.30 11.32 -4.74
C GLU A 56 -6.76 10.24 -3.73
N THR A 57 -6.21 9.00 -3.72
CA THR A 57 -6.75 7.89 -2.90
C THR A 57 -5.87 7.47 -1.74
N SER A 58 -4.57 7.83 -1.71
CA SER A 58 -3.68 7.46 -0.60
C SER A 58 -2.94 8.67 -0.04
N MET A 59 -3.67 9.51 0.69
CA MET A 59 -3.10 10.61 1.49
C MET A 59 -2.03 10.14 2.49
N TRP A 60 -2.02 8.86 2.86
CA TRP A 60 -1.01 8.29 3.74
C TRP A 60 0.32 8.02 3.03
N ALA A 61 0.30 7.44 1.83
CA ALA A 61 1.52 7.17 1.05
C ALA A 61 2.23 8.47 0.61
N THR A 62 1.47 9.52 0.29
CA THR A 62 2.07 10.81 -0.08
C THR A 62 2.88 11.43 1.07
N ARG A 63 2.53 11.18 2.34
CA ARG A 63 3.28 11.71 3.50
C ARG A 63 4.70 11.17 3.55
N THR A 64 4.88 9.86 3.35
CA THR A 64 6.21 9.24 3.36
C THR A 64 7.06 9.70 2.16
N LEU A 65 6.44 9.86 0.99
CA LEU A 65 7.12 10.38 -0.21
C LEU A 65 7.63 11.82 -0.02
N ASN A 66 6.82 12.69 0.59
CA ASN A 66 7.24 14.06 0.88
C ASN A 66 8.43 14.09 1.84
N VAL A 67 8.40 13.31 2.92
CA VAL A 67 9.51 13.24 3.88
C VAL A 67 10.77 12.65 3.24
N ARG A 68 10.63 11.62 2.40
CA ARG A 68 11.73 11.01 1.63
C ARG A 68 12.47 12.06 0.79
N LYS A 69 11.72 12.89 0.05
CA LYS A 69 12.30 13.97 -0.76
C LYS A 69 12.89 15.09 0.09
N LEU A 70 12.18 15.54 1.12
CA LEU A 70 12.63 16.64 1.97
C LEU A 70 13.91 16.30 2.76
N LYS A 71 14.08 15.03 3.15
CA LYS A 71 15.30 14.56 3.84
C LYS A 71 16.40 14.05 2.90
N GLY A 72 16.15 14.01 1.58
CA GLY A 72 17.13 13.51 0.61
C GLY A 72 17.41 12.01 0.73
N HIS A 73 16.47 11.21 1.21
CA HIS A 73 16.63 9.76 1.36
C HIS A 73 16.36 9.01 0.05
N GLU A 74 16.53 9.67 -1.10
CA GLU A 74 16.17 9.09 -2.39
C GLU A 74 17.13 7.97 -2.80
N ASP A 75 18.39 8.09 -2.38
CA ASP A 75 19.45 7.11 -2.66
C ASP A 75 19.47 5.95 -1.64
N ILE A 76 18.81 6.12 -0.50
CA ILE A 76 18.80 5.14 0.60
C ILE A 76 17.55 4.26 0.49
N ILE A 77 16.43 4.87 0.13
CA ILE A 77 15.13 4.21 0.11
C ILE A 77 14.68 4.02 -1.32
N SER A 78 14.75 2.79 -1.81
CA SER A 78 14.21 2.41 -3.12
C SER A 78 12.69 2.57 -3.13
N LEU A 79 12.13 3.02 -4.26
CA LEU A 79 10.69 3.28 -4.40
C LEU A 79 10.10 2.44 -5.52
N SER A 80 9.09 1.63 -5.18
CA SER A 80 8.24 0.96 -6.17
C SER A 80 6.81 1.53 -6.13
N ILE A 81 6.26 1.82 -7.30
CA ILE A 81 4.95 2.45 -7.51
C ILE A 81 3.98 1.46 -8.16
N THR A 82 2.84 1.21 -7.53
CA THR A 82 1.78 0.35 -8.10
C THR A 82 0.93 1.10 -9.13
N SER A 83 0.23 0.38 -10.01
CA SER A 83 -0.80 0.94 -10.87
C SER A 83 -1.97 1.51 -10.05
N PRO A 84 -2.59 2.62 -10.49
CA PRO A 84 -3.80 3.16 -9.87
C PRO A 84 -5.08 2.37 -10.20
N ARG A 85 -5.02 1.37 -11.10
CA ARG A 85 -6.18 0.53 -11.38
C ARG A 85 -6.10 -0.73 -10.55
N ALA A 86 -6.81 -0.72 -9.43
CA ALA A 86 -6.94 -1.92 -8.62
C ALA A 86 -7.91 -2.91 -9.28
N ASP A 87 -7.44 -4.12 -9.57
CA ASP A 87 -8.20 -5.25 -10.09
C ASP A 87 -8.79 -6.08 -8.92
N GLU A 88 -9.52 -7.15 -9.23
CA GLU A 88 -10.10 -8.07 -8.22
C GLU A 88 -9.09 -8.69 -7.23
N HIS A 89 -7.79 -8.60 -7.51
CA HIS A 89 -6.71 -9.08 -6.65
C HIS A 89 -5.99 -7.95 -5.90
N GLY A 90 -6.41 -6.69 -6.04
CA GLY A 90 -5.87 -5.55 -5.33
C GLY A 90 -5.12 -4.60 -6.25
N TRP A 91 -4.03 -4.01 -5.78
CA TRP A 91 -3.24 -3.05 -6.55
C TRP A 91 -2.11 -3.75 -7.31
N PRO A 92 -2.18 -3.87 -8.65
CA PRO A 92 -1.15 -4.50 -9.46
C PRO A 92 0.07 -3.60 -9.67
N LEU A 93 1.22 -4.19 -9.97
CA LEU A 93 2.43 -3.50 -10.42
C LEU A 93 2.51 -3.42 -11.96
N ALA A 94 3.51 -2.69 -12.46
CA ALA A 94 3.70 -2.48 -13.90
C ALA A 94 3.72 -3.76 -14.78
N PRO A 95 4.20 -4.94 -14.32
CA PRO A 95 4.15 -6.17 -15.11
C PRO A 95 2.72 -6.65 -15.42
N VAL A 96 1.77 -6.41 -14.52
CA VAL A 96 0.36 -6.81 -14.68
C VAL A 96 -0.44 -5.71 -15.36
N ASP A 97 -0.25 -4.46 -14.91
CA ASP A 97 -0.91 -3.31 -15.50
C ASP A 97 0.10 -2.23 -15.88
N LYS A 98 0.33 -2.10 -17.20
CA LYS A 98 1.22 -1.08 -17.77
C LYS A 98 0.53 0.29 -17.72
N PHE A 99 0.64 0.94 -16.56
CA PHE A 99 0.17 2.31 -16.36
C PHE A 99 1.35 3.31 -16.37
N PRO A 100 1.21 4.51 -16.97
CA PRO A 100 2.25 5.53 -16.93
C PRO A 100 2.62 5.91 -15.49
N GLY A 101 3.87 5.63 -15.09
CA GLY A 101 4.37 5.92 -13.74
C GLY A 101 4.27 4.76 -12.74
N ALA A 102 3.64 3.64 -13.12
CA ALA A 102 3.80 2.39 -12.37
C ALA A 102 5.20 1.82 -12.62
N THR A 103 5.82 1.26 -11.59
CA THR A 103 7.13 0.59 -11.69
C THR A 103 7.00 -0.89 -11.42
N ASN A 104 8.05 -1.64 -11.77
CA ASN A 104 8.19 -3.02 -11.35
C ASN A 104 8.58 -3.06 -9.86
N ASP A 105 8.31 -4.19 -9.19
CA ASP A 105 8.95 -4.46 -7.91
C ASP A 105 10.44 -4.77 -8.15
N LEU A 106 11.29 -4.24 -7.28
CA LEU A 106 12.75 -4.34 -7.35
C LEU A 106 13.29 -5.50 -6.52
N LEU A 107 12.48 -6.11 -5.63
CA LEU A 107 12.98 -7.08 -4.65
C LEU A 107 12.39 -8.49 -4.74
N HIS A 108 11.07 -8.65 -4.80
CA HIS A 108 10.45 -9.95 -4.47
C HIS A 108 9.74 -10.62 -5.67
N GLY A 109 9.54 -9.91 -6.79
CA GLY A 109 8.76 -10.39 -7.93
C GLY A 109 7.23 -10.56 -7.75
N PRO A 110 6.54 -10.15 -6.66
CA PRO A 110 5.09 -10.19 -6.61
C PRO A 110 4.49 -9.23 -7.63
N VAL A 111 3.31 -9.62 -8.08
CA VAL A 111 2.57 -8.94 -9.13
C VAL A 111 1.50 -8.00 -8.55
N HIS A 112 1.10 -8.22 -7.29
CA HIS A 112 0.09 -7.46 -6.57
C HIS A 112 0.54 -7.12 -5.14
N LEU A 113 0.08 -5.98 -4.62
CA LEU A 113 0.45 -5.48 -3.30
C LEU A 113 0.11 -6.45 -2.16
N LYS A 114 -0.98 -7.22 -2.26
CA LYS A 114 -1.42 -8.16 -1.22
C LYS A 114 -0.42 -9.30 -0.98
N ASP A 115 0.38 -9.65 -1.98
CA ASP A 115 1.29 -10.81 -1.93
C ASP A 115 2.53 -10.50 -1.06
N LEU A 116 2.75 -9.23 -0.73
CA LEU A 116 3.81 -8.77 0.17
C LEU A 116 3.40 -8.79 1.65
N SER A 117 2.10 -8.88 1.94
CA SER A 117 1.53 -8.71 3.28
C SER A 117 1.22 -10.03 4.02
N LEU A 118 1.96 -11.10 3.73
CA LEU A 118 1.82 -12.41 4.40
C LEU A 118 2.63 -12.49 5.69
#